data_AF-A0A1A8AGP4-F1
#
_entry.id   AF-A0A1A8AGP4-F1
#
_cell.length_a   1.000
_cell.length_b   1.000
_cell.length_c   1.000
_cell.angle_alpha   90.00
_cell.angle_beta   90.00
_cell.angle_gamma   90.00
#
_symmetry.space_group_name_H-M   'P 1'
#
loop_
_entity.id
_entity.type
_entity.pdbx_description
1 polymer ?
#
loop_
_entity_poly.entity_id
_entity_poly.type
_entity_poly.pdbx_seq_one_letter_code
_entity_poly.pdbx_strand_id
1 'polypeptide(L)'
;MACPTLLCAVFLLYQTQGSSAGTPVFVPTGGDLNLDVSDADFPKTFDFFLWKFKTETVMVTFQPNGEPNIREEYRGRIEVSEKKYSVRLKHLTKGDSGTYVARVTAGKDLILA
;
A
#
# COMPACT_ATOMS: atom_id res chain seq x y z
N MET A 1 -10.93 -20.63 36.61
CA MET A 1 -9.66 -19.90 36.44
C MET A 1 -9.49 -19.61 34.95
N ALA A 2 -9.80 -18.40 34.51
CA ALA A 2 -9.47 -17.98 33.15
C ALA A 2 -7.95 -17.79 33.07
N CYS A 3 -7.31 -18.41 32.07
CA CYS A 3 -5.86 -18.36 31.91
C CYS A 3 -5.42 -16.90 31.64
N PRO A 4 -4.52 -16.31 32.45
CA PRO A 4 -4.10 -14.92 32.30
C PRO A 4 -3.52 -14.61 30.91
N THR A 5 -2.92 -15.60 30.25
CA THR A 5 -2.39 -15.48 28.87
C THR A 5 -3.50 -15.32 27.84
N LEU A 6 -4.65 -15.97 28.02
CA LEU A 6 -5.81 -15.84 27.14
C LEU A 6 -6.44 -14.46 27.28
N LEU A 7 -6.51 -13.92 28.51
CA LEU A 7 -6.98 -12.57 28.78
C LEU A 7 -6.04 -11.50 28.20
N CYS A 8 -4.72 -11.69 28.30
CA CYS A 8 -3.74 -10.81 27.65
C CYS A 8 -3.87 -10.82 26.12
N ALA A 9 -4.03 -11.99 25.50
CA ALA A 9 -4.21 -12.10 24.05
C ALA A 9 -5.49 -11.38 23.59
N VAL A 10 -6.60 -11.57 24.31
CA VAL A 10 -7.87 -10.88 24.00
C VAL A 10 -7.77 -9.37 24.20
N PHE A 11 -7.04 -8.91 25.22
CA PHE A 11 -6.81 -7.48 25.46
C PHE A 11 -5.93 -6.85 24.37
N LEU A 12 -4.88 -7.54 23.91
CA LEU A 12 -4.04 -7.10 22.79
C LEU A 12 -4.85 -7.01 21.49
N LEU A 13 -5.74 -7.97 21.22
CA LEU A 13 -6.65 -7.91 20.06
C LEU A 13 -7.59 -6.70 20.14
N TYR A 14 -8.08 -6.36 21.33
CA TYR A 14 -8.94 -5.18 21.55
C TYR A 14 -8.20 -3.86 21.32
N GLN A 15 -6.94 -3.75 21.74
CA GLN A 15 -6.14 -2.53 21.55
C GLN A 15 -5.73 -2.30 20.09
N THR A 16 -5.74 -3.33 19.24
CA THR A 16 -5.44 -3.19 17.80
C THR A 16 -6.62 -2.68 16.97
N GLN A 17 -7.82 -2.58 17.55
CA GLN A 17 -9.06 -2.26 16.83
C GLN A 17 -9.22 -0.75 16.49
N GLY A 18 -8.21 0.08 16.81
CA GLY A 18 -8.21 1.53 16.57
C GLY A 18 -7.26 2.03 15.47
N SER A 19 -6.62 1.14 14.70
CA SER A 19 -5.84 1.53 13.52
C SER A 19 -6.69 1.28 12.27
N SER A 20 -6.66 2.20 11.29
CA SER A 20 -7.13 1.93 9.92
C SER A 20 -6.14 0.95 9.26
N ALA A 21 -6.01 -0.23 9.85
CA ALA A 21 -5.16 -1.29 9.37
C ALA A 21 -5.92 -1.95 8.21
N GLY A 22 -5.41 -1.77 7.00
CA GLY A 22 -5.95 -2.45 5.82
C GLY A 22 -6.02 -3.97 6.02
N THR A 23 -6.78 -4.64 5.16
CA THR A 23 -6.98 -6.10 5.23
C THR A 23 -5.62 -6.82 5.19
N PRO A 24 -5.28 -7.66 6.18
CA PRO A 24 -4.03 -8.41 6.16
C PRO A 24 -4.04 -9.44 5.03
N VAL A 25 -2.93 -9.53 4.29
CA VAL A 25 -2.73 -10.48 3.19
C VAL A 25 -1.47 -11.29 3.44
N PHE A 26 -1.56 -12.61 3.27
CA PHE A 26 -0.42 -13.54 3.41
C PHE A 26 -0.07 -14.14 2.05
N VAL A 27 1.18 -13.97 1.64
CA VAL A 27 1.69 -14.51 0.37
C VAL A 27 2.94 -15.36 0.66
N PRO A 28 3.04 -16.58 0.11
CA PRO A 28 4.26 -17.38 0.21
C PRO A 28 5.46 -16.68 -0.44
N THR A 29 6.67 -16.96 0.06
CA THR A 29 7.91 -16.50 -0.61
C THR A 29 7.97 -17.02 -2.05
N GLY A 30 8.38 -16.16 -2.97
CA GLY A 30 8.38 -16.40 -4.41
C GLY A 30 7.04 -16.12 -5.10
N GLY A 31 5.95 -15.93 -4.33
CA GLY A 31 4.65 -15.54 -4.87
C GLY A 31 4.58 -14.06 -5.24
N ASP A 32 3.43 -13.66 -5.76
CA ASP A 32 3.16 -12.29 -6.21
C ASP A 32 1.99 -11.69 -5.42
N LEU A 33 1.98 -10.37 -5.27
CA LEU A 33 0.94 -9.61 -4.59
C LEU A 33 0.35 -8.55 -5.51
N ASN A 34 -0.97 -8.56 -5.66
CA ASN A 34 -1.70 -7.48 -6.30
C ASN A 34 -2.02 -6.40 -5.27
N LEU A 35 -1.65 -5.16 -5.58
CA LEU A 35 -1.97 -3.97 -4.82
C LEU A 35 -3.03 -3.19 -5.60
N ASP A 36 -4.25 -3.25 -5.07
CA ASP A 36 -5.44 -2.70 -5.70
C ASP A 36 -6.23 -1.86 -4.69
N VAL A 37 -6.87 -0.80 -5.18
CA VAL A 37 -7.86 -0.05 -4.42
C VAL A 37 -9.24 -0.31 -5.05
N SER A 38 -10.30 -0.27 -4.26
CA SER A 38 -11.66 -0.35 -4.82
C SER A 38 -11.97 0.95 -5.56
N ASP A 39 -12.74 0.87 -6.65
CA ASP A 39 -13.12 2.08 -7.40
C ASP A 39 -13.95 3.04 -6.53
N ALA A 40 -14.65 2.53 -5.52
CA ALA A 40 -15.43 3.32 -4.57
C ALA A 40 -14.56 4.14 -3.61
N ASP A 41 -13.37 3.64 -3.27
CA ASP A 41 -12.41 4.34 -2.41
C ASP A 41 -11.53 5.31 -3.20
N PHE A 42 -11.65 5.32 -4.53
CA PHE A 42 -10.80 6.13 -5.39
C PHE A 42 -11.30 7.58 -5.47
N PRO A 43 -10.44 8.58 -5.19
CA PRO A 43 -10.85 9.97 -5.25
C PRO A 43 -11.10 10.42 -6.69
N LYS A 44 -12.11 11.28 -6.87
CA LYS A 44 -12.50 11.80 -8.19
C LYS A 44 -11.43 12.72 -8.81
N THR A 45 -10.67 13.44 -7.97
CA THR A 45 -9.67 14.41 -8.41
C THR A 45 -8.42 14.32 -7.53
N PHE A 46 -7.25 14.31 -8.17
CA PHE A 46 -5.93 14.26 -7.54
C PHE A 46 -4.86 14.53 -8.59
N ASP A 47 -3.65 14.88 -8.14
CA ASP A 47 -2.51 15.08 -9.05
C ASP A 47 -1.63 13.84 -9.13
N PHE A 48 -1.42 13.16 -7.98
CA PHE A 48 -0.66 11.92 -7.93
C PHE A 48 -1.33 10.84 -7.07
N PHE A 49 -1.28 9.61 -7.57
CA PHE A 49 -1.56 8.40 -6.81
C PHE A 49 -0.25 7.63 -6.62
N LEU A 50 0.05 7.21 -5.39
CA LEU A 50 1.31 6.59 -5.03
C LEU A 50 1.07 5.25 -4.33
N TRP A 51 1.78 4.21 -4.75
CA TRP A 51 2.01 3.05 -3.90
C TRP A 51 3.28 3.24 -3.10
N LYS A 52 3.17 3.02 -1.79
CA LYS A 52 4.30 3.11 -0.88
C LYS A 52 4.52 1.79 -0.16
N PHE A 53 5.77 1.43 0.02
CA PHE A 53 6.16 0.40 0.97
C PHE A 53 6.43 1.05 2.32
N LYS A 54 5.78 0.55 3.35
CA LYS A 54 5.64 1.19 4.66
C LYS A 54 5.08 2.61 4.48
N THR A 55 5.65 3.60 5.17
CA THR A 55 5.23 5.01 5.06
C THR A 55 6.26 5.90 4.40
N GLU A 56 7.43 5.39 4.01
CA GLU A 56 8.57 6.22 3.59
C GLU A 56 8.85 6.09 2.10
N THR A 57 8.87 4.87 1.57
CA THR A 57 9.36 4.60 0.22
C THR A 57 8.22 4.62 -0.79
N VAL A 58 8.25 5.59 -1.70
CA VAL A 58 7.40 5.57 -2.91
C VAL A 58 7.94 4.51 -3.88
N MET A 59 7.10 3.57 -4.27
CA MET A 59 7.42 2.47 -5.18
C MET A 59 7.06 2.84 -6.63
N VAL A 60 5.83 3.31 -6.81
CA VAL A 60 5.32 3.78 -8.10
C VAL A 60 4.47 5.03 -7.89
N THR A 61 4.58 5.94 -8.84
CA THR A 61 3.76 7.15 -8.92
C THR A 61 2.95 7.12 -10.22
N PHE A 62 1.66 7.42 -10.11
CA PHE A 62 0.76 7.59 -11.24
C PHE A 62 0.25 9.02 -11.29
N GLN A 63 0.16 9.55 -12.50
CA GLN A 63 -0.57 10.79 -12.81
C GLN A 63 -1.87 10.42 -13.53
N PRO A 64 -2.93 11.24 -13.43
CA PRO A 64 -4.10 11.09 -14.29
C PRO A 64 -3.67 11.06 -15.77
N ASN A 65 -3.96 9.96 -16.46
CA ASN A 65 -3.65 9.73 -17.88
C ASN A 65 -2.15 9.77 -18.26
N GLY A 66 -1.24 9.76 -17.28
CA GLY A 66 0.20 9.72 -17.52
C GLY A 66 0.77 8.30 -17.43
N GLU A 67 1.99 8.12 -17.91
CA GLU A 67 2.72 6.87 -17.71
C GLU A 67 3.13 6.71 -16.24
N PRO A 68 3.09 5.47 -15.70
CA PRO A 68 3.53 5.18 -14.35
C PRO A 68 5.05 5.35 -14.21
N ASN A 69 5.47 6.07 -13.18
CA ASN A 69 6.88 6.17 -12.81
C ASN A 69 7.20 5.15 -11.73
N ILE A 70 7.91 4.08 -12.10
CA ILE A 70 8.41 3.05 -11.18
C ILE A 70 9.81 3.43 -10.72
N ARG A 71 10.01 3.50 -9.40
CA ARG A 71 11.32 3.75 -8.78
C ARG A 71 12.31 2.66 -9.17
N GLU A 72 13.55 3.03 -9.45
CA GLU A 72 14.61 2.14 -9.96
C GLU A 72 14.73 0.81 -9.20
N GLU A 73 14.70 0.85 -7.86
CA GLU A 73 14.80 -0.32 -6.97
C GLU A 73 13.68 -1.36 -7.18
N TYR A 74 12.56 -0.96 -7.77
CA TYR A 74 11.41 -1.80 -8.04
C TYR A 74 11.22 -2.13 -9.53
N ARG A 75 12.10 -1.65 -10.41
CA ARG A 75 12.06 -2.01 -11.83
C ARG A 75 12.28 -3.52 -12.01
N GLY A 76 11.51 -4.12 -12.91
CA GLY A 76 11.49 -5.57 -13.12
C GLY A 76 10.77 -6.38 -12.04
N ARG A 77 10.46 -5.77 -10.88
CA ARG A 77 9.63 -6.38 -9.82
C ARG A 77 8.18 -5.95 -9.87
N ILE A 78 7.92 -4.72 -10.31
CA ILE A 78 6.56 -4.18 -10.44
C ILE A 78 6.08 -4.32 -11.88
N GLU A 79 4.88 -4.86 -12.02
CA GLU A 79 4.10 -4.88 -13.25
C GLU A 79 2.83 -4.04 -13.05
N VAL A 80 2.57 -3.11 -13.96
CA VAL A 80 1.38 -2.26 -13.91
C VAL A 80 0.21 -3.07 -14.47
N SER A 81 -0.89 -3.12 -13.73
CA SER A 81 -2.07 -3.89 -14.12
C SER A 81 -2.99 -3.08 -15.04
N GLU A 82 -3.89 -3.76 -15.75
CA GLU A 82 -4.94 -3.11 -16.56
C GLU A 82 -5.93 -2.33 -15.70
N LYS A 83 -6.14 -2.78 -14.45
CA LYS A 83 -6.95 -2.06 -13.46
C LYS A 83 -6.27 -0.74 -13.10
N LYS A 84 -7.07 0.33 -13.02
CA LYS A 84 -6.58 1.69 -12.78
C LYS A 84 -5.70 1.77 -11.54
N TYR A 85 -4.47 2.26 -11.75
CA TYR A 85 -3.48 2.54 -10.69
C TYR A 85 -3.10 1.34 -9.83
N SER A 86 -3.43 0.14 -10.29
CA SER A 86 -3.10 -1.13 -9.65
C SER A 86 -1.74 -1.63 -10.11
N VAL A 87 -1.05 -2.34 -9.23
CA VAL A 87 0.22 -3.00 -9.56
C VAL A 87 0.30 -4.41 -9.01
N ARG A 88 1.07 -5.24 -9.69
CA ARG A 88 1.49 -6.55 -9.21
C ARG A 88 2.97 -6.49 -8.82
N LEU A 89 3.25 -6.76 -7.55
CA LEU A 89 4.61 -6.93 -7.04
C LEU A 89 5.01 -8.40 -7.13
N LYS A 90 6.10 -8.67 -7.84
CA LYS A 90 6.51 -10.03 -8.19
C LYS A 90 7.63 -10.57 -7.31
N HIS A 91 7.64 -11.90 -7.18
CA HIS A 91 8.71 -12.68 -6.54
C HIS A 91 9.03 -12.16 -5.13
N LEU A 92 8.04 -12.21 -4.25
CA LEU A 92 8.17 -11.69 -2.89
C LEU A 92 9.19 -12.46 -2.07
N THR A 93 9.93 -11.74 -1.26
CA THR A 93 10.87 -12.24 -0.27
C THR A 93 10.40 -11.87 1.13
N LYS A 94 11.04 -12.43 2.17
CA LYS A 94 10.74 -12.02 3.55
C LYS A 94 10.93 -10.52 3.78
N GLY A 95 11.86 -9.88 3.06
CA GLY A 95 12.12 -8.44 3.14
C GLY A 95 10.98 -7.56 2.62
N ASP A 96 10.09 -8.13 1.81
CA ASP A 96 8.91 -7.43 1.27
C ASP A 96 7.71 -7.49 2.23
N SER A 97 7.88 -8.10 3.42
CA SER A 97 6.85 -8.11 4.46
C SER A 97 6.71 -6.73 5.09
N GLY A 98 5.49 -6.20 5.08
CA GLY A 98 5.19 -4.91 5.71
C GLY A 98 3.88 -4.33 5.20
N THR A 99 3.58 -3.13 5.68
CA THR A 99 2.40 -2.37 5.24
C THR A 99 2.65 -1.79 3.86
N TYR A 100 1.70 -1.93 2.95
CA TYR A 100 1.67 -1.19 1.69
C TYR A 100 0.58 -0.13 1.78
N VAL A 101 0.89 1.07 1.31
CA VAL A 101 0.00 2.23 1.45
C VAL A 101 -0.32 2.79 0.09
N ALA A 102 -1.61 2.86 -0.25
CA ALA A 102 -2.12 3.71 -1.31
C ALA A 102 -2.23 5.14 -0.77
N ARG A 103 -1.57 6.10 -1.43
CA ARG A 103 -1.65 7.51 -1.07
C ARG A 103 -2.10 8.32 -2.27
N VAL A 104 -3.01 9.26 -2.03
CA VAL A 104 -3.40 10.28 -3.00
C VAL A 104 -2.86 11.62 -2.53
N THR A 105 -2.34 12.42 -3.45
CA THR A 105 -1.91 13.80 -3.16
C THR A 105 -2.45 14.76 -4.22
N ALA A 106 -2.91 15.92 -3.75
CA ALA A 106 -3.06 17.12 -4.55
C ALA A 106 -1.89 18.06 -4.22
N GLY A 107 -1.43 18.80 -5.22
CA GLY A 107 -0.42 19.83 -5.11
C GLY A 107 -0.90 20.95 -4.19
N LYS A 108 0.06 21.55 -3.50
CA LYS A 108 -0.14 22.84 -2.85
C LYS A 108 0.43 23.90 -3.77
N ASP A 109 -0.33 24.97 -3.98
CA ASP A 109 0.20 26.12 -4.68
C ASP A 109 1.32 26.75 -3.85
N LEU A 110 2.48 26.93 -4.46
CA LEU A 110 3.54 27.75 -3.91
C LEU A 110 3.46 29.13 -4.58
N ILE A 111 3.04 30.13 -3.81
CA ILE A 111 3.06 31.53 -4.27
C ILE A 111 4.47 32.06 -4.05
N LEU A 112 5.17 32.35 -5.15
CA LEU A 112 6.46 33.03 -5.14
C LEU A 112 6.20 34.54 -5.31
N ALA A 113 6.87 35.36 -4.51
CA ALA A 113 6.83 36.82 -4.58
C ALA A 113 7.80 37.37 -5.64
#